data_AF-A0A7C7AUP2-F1
#
_entry.id   AF-A0A7C7AUP2-F1
#
_cell.length_a   1.000
_cell.length_b   1.000
_cell.length_c   1.000
_cell.angle_alpha   90.00
_cell.angle_beta   90.00
_cell.angle_gamma   90.00
#
_symmetry.space_group_name_H-M   'P 1'
#
loop_
_entity.id
_entity.type
_entity.pdbx_description
1 polymer ?
#
loop_
_entity_poly.entity_id
_entity_poly.type
_entity_poly.pdbx_seq_one_letter_code
_entity_poly.pdbx_strand_id
1 'polypeptide(L)'
;MKNGKFYRITHNYYAQLAAAVVSALFLIMAATVLFEDINLDNTMLIYNIFGTLTMVGFIFSYNLTKKHLRSELEAGVTRKRVYRNYLVNTFIVLAVSLFIAAYYMFIYKTIIKNTLTLLEIFDFRKIVFLPLIFLLISFSGFILGLIQMRKRFSYTLFIAVVCGLVLIIIYLSITYYINIILLAAVIMLIVINYFLIANYRI
;
A
#
# COMPACT_ATOMS: atom_id res chain seq x y z
N MET A 1 31.72 28.18 -10.57
CA MET A 1 31.87 26.70 -10.57
C MET A 1 31.19 25.96 -9.39
N LYS A 2 30.24 26.54 -8.63
CA LYS A 2 29.49 25.82 -7.56
C LYS A 2 28.22 25.09 -8.04
N ASN A 3 27.73 25.37 -9.26
CA ASN A 3 26.44 24.87 -9.74
C ASN A 3 26.46 23.43 -10.29
N GLY A 4 27.63 22.90 -10.69
CA GLY A 4 27.71 21.57 -11.30
C GLY A 4 27.46 20.42 -10.33
N LYS A 5 27.92 20.52 -9.07
CA LYS A 5 27.65 19.50 -8.03
C LYS A 5 26.21 19.53 -7.55
N PHE A 6 25.66 20.73 -7.32
CA PHE A 6 24.27 20.89 -6.88
C PHE A 6 23.29 20.38 -7.94
N TYR A 7 23.52 20.69 -9.22
CA TYR A 7 22.71 20.21 -10.34
C TYR A 7 22.78 18.68 -10.50
N ARG A 8 23.95 18.07 -10.29
CA ARG A 8 24.12 16.61 -10.31
C ARG A 8 23.38 15.90 -9.18
N ILE A 9 23.35 16.51 -7.98
CA ILE A 9 22.66 15.94 -6.81
C ILE A 9 21.14 16.12 -6.97
N THR A 10 20.67 17.28 -7.42
CA THR A 10 19.23 17.53 -7.62
C THR A 10 18.63 16.75 -8.77
N HIS A 11 19.43 16.24 -9.72
CA HIS A 11 18.97 15.37 -10.81
C HIS A 11 19.29 13.88 -10.58
N ASN A 12 19.91 13.52 -9.46
CA ASN A 12 20.15 12.13 -9.12
C ASN A 12 18.89 11.53 -8.47
N TYR A 13 18.26 10.57 -9.13
CA TYR A 13 17.08 9.86 -8.66
C TYR A 13 17.23 9.32 -7.22
N TYR A 14 18.38 8.73 -6.89
CA TYR A 14 18.62 8.17 -5.55
C TYR A 14 18.72 9.26 -4.48
N ALA A 15 19.28 10.42 -4.82
CA ALA A 15 19.39 11.55 -3.90
C ALA A 15 18.01 12.20 -3.66
N GLN A 16 17.19 12.34 -4.72
CA GLN A 16 15.80 12.81 -4.59
C GLN A 16 14.96 11.85 -3.73
N LEU A 17 15.10 10.54 -3.93
CA LEU A 17 14.41 9.53 -3.15
C LEU A 17 14.82 9.60 -1.67
N ALA A 18 16.12 9.68 -1.39
CA ALA A 18 16.63 9.81 -0.03
C ALA A 18 16.12 11.09 0.65
N ALA A 19 16.14 12.22 -0.06
CA ALA A 19 15.60 13.48 0.45
C ALA A 19 14.10 13.38 0.76
N ALA A 20 13.30 12.78 -0.14
CA ALA A 20 11.88 12.58 0.08
C ALA A 20 11.60 11.71 1.32
N VAL A 21 12.36 10.63 1.51
CA VAL A 21 12.25 9.76 2.69
C VAL A 21 12.59 10.53 3.98
N VAL A 22 13.70 11.27 3.99
CA VAL A 22 14.11 12.06 5.16
C VAL A 22 13.07 13.14 5.48
N SER A 23 12.57 13.85 4.48
CA SER A 23 11.50 14.84 4.66
C SER A 23 10.22 14.21 5.20
N ALA A 24 9.84 13.01 4.73
CA ALA A 24 8.69 12.29 5.26
C ALA A 24 8.87 11.93 6.74
N LEU A 25 10.05 11.42 7.14
CA LEU A 25 10.35 11.10 8.55
C LEU A 25 10.29 12.34 9.44
N PHE A 26 10.79 13.48 8.95
CA PHE A 26 10.73 14.74 9.68
C PHE A 26 9.29 15.26 9.81
N LEU A 27 8.50 15.20 8.73
CA LEU A 27 7.08 15.57 8.76
C LEU A 27 6.28 14.71 9.72
N ILE A 28 6.56 13.41 9.77
CA ILE A 28 5.94 12.49 10.73
C ILE A 28 6.28 12.92 12.15
N MET A 29 7.56 13.18 12.46
CA MET A 29 7.96 13.65 13.77
C MET A 29 7.24 14.94 14.18
N ALA A 30 7.19 15.94 13.28
CA ALA A 30 6.49 17.20 13.52
C ALA A 30 4.98 17.00 13.72
N ALA A 31 4.34 16.17 12.88
CA ALA A 31 2.92 15.85 12.99
C ALA A 31 2.58 15.14 14.29
N THR A 32 3.43 14.23 14.77
CA THR A 32 3.22 13.54 16.05
C THR A 32 3.19 14.52 17.23
N VAL A 33 4.11 15.50 17.24
CA VAL A 33 4.14 16.54 18.29
C VAL A 33 2.89 17.42 18.21
N LEU A 34 2.54 17.88 17.01
CA LEU A 34 1.36 18.73 16.80
C LEU A 34 0.04 18.03 17.12
N PHE A 35 -0.08 16.72 16.86
CA PHE A 35 -1.28 15.94 17.16
C PHE A 35 -1.51 15.73 18.65
N GLU A 36 -0.43 15.64 19.43
CA GLU A 36 -0.53 15.62 20.89
C GLU A 36 -1.02 16.96 21.44
N ASP A 37 -0.50 18.08 20.93
CA ASP A 37 -0.91 19.43 21.37
C ASP A 37 -2.42 19.67 21.18
N ILE A 38 -3.03 19.05 20.18
CA ILE A 38 -4.47 19.15 19.87
C ILE A 38 -5.29 17.95 20.38
N ASN A 39 -4.68 17.04 21.13
CA ASN A 39 -5.32 15.87 21.74
C ASN A 39 -6.07 14.97 20.74
N LEU A 40 -5.52 14.84 19.51
CA LEU A 40 -6.10 14.02 18.44
C LEU A 40 -5.74 12.55 18.60
N ASP A 41 -6.60 11.65 18.11
CA ASP A 41 -6.34 10.21 18.18
C ASP A 41 -5.08 9.85 17.35
N ASN A 42 -4.04 9.45 18.06
CA ASN A 42 -2.70 9.17 17.53
C ASN A 42 -2.67 7.94 16.60
N THR A 43 -3.75 7.17 16.49
CA THR A 43 -3.86 6.13 15.46
C THR A 43 -4.17 6.69 14.06
N MET A 44 -4.65 7.93 13.96
CA MET A 44 -5.11 8.55 12.72
C MET A 44 -4.00 8.68 11.67
N LEU A 45 -2.76 8.95 12.08
CA LEU A 45 -1.64 9.09 11.14
C LEU A 45 -1.31 7.74 10.46
N ILE A 46 -1.35 6.64 11.21
CA ILE A 46 -1.16 5.29 10.68
C ILE A 46 -2.29 4.95 9.69
N TYR A 47 -3.55 5.25 10.04
CA TYR A 47 -4.69 5.04 9.14
C TYR A 47 -4.57 5.83 7.84
N ASN A 48 -4.14 7.09 7.91
CA ASN A 48 -3.93 7.92 6.73
C ASN A 48 -2.82 7.37 5.82
N ILE A 49 -1.68 6.96 6.38
CA ILE A 49 -0.60 6.33 5.61
C ILE A 49 -1.15 5.14 4.82
N PHE A 50 -1.78 4.19 5.50
CA PHE A 50 -2.29 2.98 4.85
C PHE A 50 -3.48 3.25 3.92
N GLY A 51 -4.34 4.22 4.24
CA GLY A 51 -5.44 4.65 3.37
C GLY A 51 -4.94 5.22 2.04
N THR A 52 -3.97 6.14 2.09
CA THR A 52 -3.34 6.70 0.88
C THR A 52 -2.61 5.61 0.09
N LEU A 53 -1.83 4.75 0.75
CA LEU A 53 -1.15 3.62 0.11
C LEU A 53 -2.10 2.67 -0.59
N THR A 54 -3.24 2.39 0.03
CA THR A 54 -4.29 1.52 -0.52
C THR A 54 -4.84 2.11 -1.82
N MET A 55 -5.14 3.41 -1.84
CA MET A 55 -5.65 4.09 -3.04
C MET A 55 -4.59 4.18 -4.15
N VAL A 56 -3.36 4.54 -3.82
CA VAL A 56 -2.25 4.62 -4.79
C VAL A 56 -1.90 3.24 -5.33
N GLY A 57 -1.84 2.23 -4.46
CA GLY A 57 -1.57 0.84 -4.82
C GLY A 57 -2.62 0.26 -5.76
N PHE A 58 -3.90 0.59 -5.53
CA PHE A 58 -4.98 0.26 -6.45
C PHE A 58 -4.76 0.85 -7.84
N ILE A 59 -4.57 2.18 -7.91
CA ILE A 59 -4.42 2.91 -9.18
C ILE A 59 -3.21 2.40 -9.95
N PHE A 60 -2.08 2.21 -9.26
CA PHE A 60 -0.86 1.65 -9.84
C PHE A 60 -1.12 0.26 -10.42
N SER A 61 -1.69 -0.65 -9.63
CA SER A 61 -1.96 -2.03 -10.04
C SER A 61 -2.90 -2.11 -11.25
N TYR A 62 -3.93 -1.26 -11.26
CA TYR A 62 -4.90 -1.16 -12.35
C TYR A 62 -4.28 -0.60 -13.64
N ASN A 63 -3.46 0.44 -13.55
CA ASN A 63 -2.82 1.05 -14.72
C ASN A 63 -1.75 0.14 -15.33
N LEU A 64 -1.01 -0.60 -14.48
CA LEU A 64 -0.02 -1.58 -14.91
C LEU A 64 -0.67 -2.65 -15.82
N THR A 65 -1.84 -3.16 -15.44
CA THR A 65 -2.51 -4.22 -16.18
C THR A 65 -3.32 -3.74 -17.38
N LYS A 66 -3.77 -2.48 -17.45
CA LYS A 66 -4.65 -2.01 -18.54
C LYS A 66 -3.95 -1.75 -19.88
N LYS A 67 -2.96 -0.86 -19.92
CA LYS A 67 -2.26 -0.47 -21.17
C LYS A 67 -0.81 -0.95 -21.20
N HIS A 68 -0.15 -0.91 -20.04
CA HIS A 68 1.26 -1.21 -19.94
C HIS A 68 1.55 -2.70 -20.18
N LEU A 69 0.75 -3.60 -19.59
CA LEU A 69 0.88 -5.04 -19.80
C LEU A 69 0.81 -5.43 -21.28
N ARG A 70 -0.09 -4.82 -22.07
CA ARG A 70 -0.17 -5.11 -23.52
C ARG A 70 1.11 -4.70 -24.24
N SER A 71 1.60 -3.50 -23.94
CA SER A 71 2.83 -2.97 -24.54
C SER A 71 4.06 -3.79 -24.14
N GLU A 72 4.19 -4.20 -22.88
CA GLU A 72 5.31 -5.03 -22.43
C GLU A 72 5.29 -6.43 -23.07
N LEU A 73 4.10 -7.02 -23.22
CA LEU A 73 3.94 -8.31 -23.87
C LEU A 73 4.25 -8.23 -25.38
N GLU A 74 3.82 -7.16 -26.06
CA GLU A 74 4.17 -6.88 -27.46
C GLU A 74 5.68 -6.62 -27.63
N ALA A 75 6.36 -6.06 -26.61
CA ALA A 75 7.81 -5.89 -26.56
C ALA A 75 8.59 -7.18 -26.19
N GLY A 76 7.92 -8.32 -26.07
CA GLY A 76 8.55 -9.63 -25.80
C GLY A 76 8.87 -9.92 -24.33
N VAL A 77 8.38 -9.11 -23.38
CA VAL A 77 8.54 -9.38 -21.95
C VAL A 77 7.69 -10.59 -21.56
N THR A 78 8.25 -11.50 -20.77
CA THR A 78 7.50 -12.69 -20.32
C THR A 78 6.47 -12.33 -19.25
N ARG A 79 5.27 -12.92 -19.34
CA ARG A 79 4.17 -12.76 -18.37
C ARG A 79 4.61 -12.97 -16.91
N LYS A 80 5.46 -13.99 -16.69
CA LYS A 80 6.04 -14.31 -15.38
C LYS A 80 6.90 -13.16 -14.83
N ARG A 81 7.65 -12.46 -15.69
CA ARG A 81 8.49 -11.33 -15.29
C ARG A 81 7.63 -10.14 -14.85
N VAL A 82 6.58 -9.82 -15.59
CA VAL A 82 5.67 -8.72 -15.23
C VAL A 82 5.02 -8.97 -13.88
N TYR A 83 4.49 -10.17 -13.66
CA TYR A 83 3.87 -10.53 -12.38
C TYR A 83 4.88 -10.54 -11.22
N ARG A 84 6.09 -11.07 -11.44
CA ARG A 84 7.14 -11.05 -10.41
C ARG A 84 7.54 -9.63 -10.04
N ASN A 85 7.72 -8.75 -11.02
CA ASN A 85 8.03 -7.33 -10.78
C ASN A 85 6.90 -6.65 -10.01
N TYR A 86 5.65 -6.94 -10.35
CA TYR A 86 4.48 -6.44 -9.61
C TYR A 86 4.49 -6.86 -8.13
N LEU A 87 4.72 -8.14 -7.85
CA LEU A 87 4.79 -8.66 -6.48
C LEU A 87 5.96 -8.03 -5.70
N VAL A 88 7.14 -7.93 -6.32
CA VAL A 88 8.33 -7.31 -5.70
C VAL A 88 8.07 -5.84 -5.38
N ASN A 89 7.49 -5.07 -6.32
CA ASN A 89 7.17 -3.66 -6.08
C ASN A 89 6.13 -3.51 -4.96
N THR A 90 5.08 -4.33 -4.96
CA THR A 90 4.05 -4.32 -3.91
C THR A 90 4.66 -4.65 -2.54
N PHE A 91 5.57 -5.63 -2.49
CA PHE A 91 6.29 -6.01 -1.27
C PHE A 91 7.21 -4.89 -0.77
N ILE A 92 7.98 -4.25 -1.65
CA ILE A 92 8.85 -3.12 -1.29
C ILE A 92 8.02 -1.97 -0.70
N VAL A 93 6.91 -1.64 -1.36
CA VAL A 93 5.99 -0.59 -0.90
C VAL A 93 5.40 -0.92 0.47
N LEU A 94 5.02 -2.18 0.70
CA LEU A 94 4.55 -2.67 2.00
C LEU A 94 5.65 -2.62 3.07
N ALA A 95 6.88 -2.99 2.73
CA ALA A 95 8.01 -2.95 3.67
C ALA A 95 8.33 -1.51 4.09
N VAL A 96 8.33 -0.57 3.14
CA VAL A 96 8.53 0.86 3.42
C VAL A 96 7.40 1.42 4.29
N SER A 97 6.15 1.06 4.01
CA SER A 97 5.02 1.55 4.82
C SER A 97 5.03 1.01 6.24
N LEU A 98 5.35 -0.27 6.43
CA LEU A 98 5.54 -0.88 7.74
C LEU A 98 6.70 -0.23 8.50
N PHE A 99 7.80 0.08 7.82
CA PHE A 99 8.92 0.82 8.42
C PHE A 99 8.48 2.21 8.90
N ILE A 100 7.75 2.95 8.09
CA ILE A 100 7.23 4.28 8.44
C ILE A 100 6.27 4.19 9.64
N ALA A 101 5.36 3.22 9.65
CA ALA A 101 4.43 3.01 10.76
C ALA A 101 5.18 2.64 12.06
N ALA A 102 6.19 1.77 11.98
CA ALA A 102 7.04 1.41 13.11
C ALA A 102 7.83 2.61 13.64
N TYR A 103 8.35 3.45 12.74
CA TYR A 103 9.03 4.69 13.10
C TYR A 103 8.08 5.65 13.85
N TYR A 104 6.84 5.81 13.36
CA TYR A 104 5.82 6.61 14.05
C TYR A 104 5.55 6.08 15.47
N MET A 105 5.32 4.77 15.62
CA MET A 105 5.08 4.16 16.94
C MET A 105 6.25 4.36 17.90
N PHE A 106 7.47 4.26 17.38
CA PHE A 106 8.68 4.49 18.16
C PHE A 106 8.77 5.94 18.66
N ILE A 107 8.63 6.91 17.78
CA ILE A 107 8.64 8.34 18.13
C ILE A 107 7.54 8.67 19.13
N TYR A 108 6.33 8.17 18.90
CA TYR A 108 5.20 8.40 19.79
C TYR A 108 5.45 7.85 21.20
N LYS A 109 5.99 6.62 21.31
CA LYS A 109 6.38 6.05 22.60
C LYS A 109 7.46 6.89 23.29
N THR A 110 8.52 7.23 22.56
CA THR A 110 9.69 7.89 23.15
C THR A 110 9.41 9.33 23.59
N ILE A 111 8.62 10.08 22.80
CA ILE A 111 8.41 11.51 23.04
C ILE A 111 7.20 11.77 23.95
N ILE A 112 6.12 11.00 23.84
CA ILE A 112 4.83 11.33 24.47
C ILE A 112 4.54 10.39 25.66
N LYS A 113 4.51 9.07 25.42
CA LYS A 113 4.12 8.06 26.44
C LYS A 113 5.26 7.12 26.80
N ASN A 114 6.37 7.66 27.31
CA ASN A 114 7.59 6.90 27.64
C ASN A 114 7.35 5.83 28.74
N THR A 115 6.32 6.02 29.57
CA THR A 115 5.99 5.12 30.67
C THR A 115 5.13 3.92 30.27
N LEU A 116 4.46 3.96 29.11
CA LEU A 116 3.55 2.91 28.65
C LEU A 116 4.21 1.97 27.65
N THR A 117 3.77 0.72 27.63
CA THR A 117 4.23 -0.27 26.66
C THR A 117 3.56 -0.08 25.29
N LEU A 118 4.21 -0.49 24.20
CA LEU A 118 3.63 -0.35 22.85
C LEU A 118 2.26 -1.05 22.70
N LEU A 119 2.05 -2.15 23.44
CA LEU A 119 0.82 -2.92 23.43
C LEU A 119 -0.35 -2.19 24.11
N GLU A 120 -0.06 -1.33 25.09
CA GLU A 120 -1.05 -0.51 25.77
C GLU A 120 -1.38 0.75 24.95
N ILE A 121 -0.43 1.22 24.16
CA ILE A 121 -0.59 2.42 23.32
C ILE A 121 -1.30 2.09 22.01
N PHE A 122 -0.97 0.97 21.37
CA PHE A 122 -1.43 0.63 20.03
C PHE A 122 -2.13 -0.74 19.98
N ASP A 123 -3.31 -0.78 19.35
CA ASP A 123 -3.98 -2.06 19.05
C ASP A 123 -3.35 -2.71 17.81
N PHE A 124 -2.47 -3.68 18.05
CA PHE A 124 -1.80 -4.44 16.99
C PHE A 124 -2.75 -5.18 16.07
N ARG A 125 -3.97 -5.53 16.51
CA ARG A 125 -4.97 -6.15 15.63
C ARG A 125 -5.36 -5.20 14.51
N LYS A 126 -5.52 -3.92 14.83
CA LYS A 126 -5.82 -2.86 13.86
C LYS A 126 -4.62 -2.53 12.98
N ILE A 127 -3.40 -2.58 13.54
CA ILE A 127 -2.18 -2.35 12.77
C ILE A 127 -1.97 -3.45 11.71
N VAL A 128 -2.19 -4.72 12.05
CA VAL A 128 -2.03 -5.85 11.11
C VAL A 128 -3.14 -5.84 10.04
N PHE A 129 -4.33 -5.37 10.38
CA PHE A 129 -5.46 -5.27 9.47
C PHE A 129 -5.20 -4.36 8.26
N LEU A 130 -4.47 -3.26 8.46
CA LEU A 130 -4.24 -2.25 7.42
C LEU A 130 -3.36 -2.72 6.24
N PRO A 131 -2.19 -3.37 6.45
CA PRO A 131 -1.43 -4.04 5.41
C PRO A 131 -2.26 -5.06 4.61
N LEU A 132 -3.13 -5.81 5.28
CA LEU A 132 -3.97 -6.82 4.63
C LEU A 132 -4.99 -6.17 3.69
N ILE A 133 -5.61 -5.06 4.11
CA ILE A 133 -6.49 -4.26 3.25
C ILE A 133 -5.74 -3.71 2.04
N PHE A 134 -4.56 -3.14 2.25
CA PHE A 134 -3.72 -2.64 1.17
C PHE A 134 -3.45 -3.73 0.14
N LEU A 135 -3.03 -4.93 0.57
CA LEU A 135 -2.76 -6.06 -0.31
C LEU A 135 -4.01 -6.50 -1.06
N LEU A 136 -5.14 -6.64 -0.36
CA LEU A 136 -6.40 -7.06 -0.94
C LEU A 136 -6.83 -6.10 -2.05
N ILE A 137 -6.84 -4.80 -1.78
CA ILE A 137 -7.24 -3.77 -2.74
C ILE A 137 -6.25 -3.66 -3.90
N SER A 138 -4.94 -3.70 -3.62
CA SER A 138 -3.91 -3.70 -4.67
C SER A 138 -4.09 -4.87 -5.63
N PHE A 139 -4.28 -6.09 -5.10
CA PHE A 139 -4.52 -7.28 -5.89
C PHE A 139 -5.85 -7.25 -6.64
N SER A 140 -6.90 -6.69 -6.05
CA SER A 140 -8.15 -6.42 -6.77
C SER A 140 -7.93 -5.46 -7.93
N GLY A 141 -7.14 -4.40 -7.76
CA GLY A 141 -6.75 -3.47 -8.84
C GLY A 141 -6.08 -4.18 -10.02
N PHE A 142 -5.18 -5.12 -9.72
CA PHE A 142 -4.51 -5.93 -10.75
C PHE A 142 -5.51 -6.81 -11.54
N ILE A 143 -6.39 -7.53 -10.84
CA ILE A 143 -7.48 -8.33 -11.45
C ILE A 143 -8.32 -7.46 -12.37
N LEU A 144 -8.70 -6.27 -11.90
CA LEU A 144 -9.60 -5.38 -12.64
C LEU A 144 -8.99 -4.90 -13.95
N GLY A 145 -7.72 -4.50 -13.95
CA GLY A 145 -7.09 -4.08 -15.21
C GLY A 145 -6.96 -5.25 -16.18
N LEU A 146 -6.70 -6.49 -15.71
CA LEU A 146 -6.72 -7.69 -16.56
C LEU A 146 -8.13 -8.01 -17.12
N ILE A 147 -9.18 -7.90 -16.30
CA ILE A 147 -10.55 -8.13 -16.75
C ILE A 147 -10.97 -7.06 -17.76
N GLN A 148 -10.60 -5.80 -17.55
CA GLN A 148 -10.94 -4.71 -18.45
C GLN A 148 -10.30 -4.87 -19.83
N MET A 149 -9.10 -5.47 -19.91
CA MET A 149 -8.51 -5.85 -21.21
C MET A 149 -9.39 -6.82 -22.00
N ARG A 150 -10.19 -7.68 -21.35
CA ARG A 150 -11.05 -8.69 -21.99
C ARG A 150 -12.44 -8.17 -22.40
N LYS A 151 -12.73 -6.87 -22.21
CA LYS A 151 -13.92 -6.12 -22.70
C LYS A 151 -15.33 -6.69 -22.42
N ARG A 152 -15.50 -7.72 -21.59
CA ARG A 152 -16.83 -8.34 -21.38
C ARG A 152 -17.43 -8.30 -19.97
N PHE A 153 -16.75 -7.76 -18.95
CA PHE A 153 -17.34 -7.69 -17.60
C PHE A 153 -17.14 -6.35 -16.88
N SER A 154 -18.18 -6.02 -16.12
CA SER A 154 -18.72 -4.68 -15.88
C SER A 154 -18.18 -4.01 -14.61
N TYR A 155 -18.05 -2.69 -14.68
CA TYR A 155 -17.85 -1.75 -13.57
C TYR A 155 -18.77 -2.00 -12.35
N THR A 156 -19.87 -2.73 -12.53
CA THR A 156 -20.80 -3.14 -11.46
C THR A 156 -20.18 -4.09 -10.43
N LEU A 157 -19.38 -5.07 -10.85
CA LEU A 157 -18.73 -6.03 -9.95
C LEU A 157 -17.60 -5.34 -9.15
N PHE A 158 -17.00 -4.30 -9.75
CA PHE A 158 -16.03 -3.41 -9.12
C PHE A 158 -16.67 -2.56 -8.01
N ILE A 159 -17.80 -1.92 -8.29
CA ILE A 159 -18.55 -1.14 -7.28
C ILE A 159 -18.96 -2.06 -6.13
N ALA A 160 -19.40 -3.29 -6.40
CA ALA A 160 -19.77 -4.25 -5.36
C ALA A 160 -18.57 -4.67 -4.48
N VAL A 161 -17.39 -4.93 -5.07
CA VAL A 161 -16.18 -5.30 -4.31
C VAL A 161 -15.66 -4.11 -3.48
N VAL A 162 -15.61 -2.91 -4.06
CA VAL A 162 -15.15 -1.70 -3.36
C VAL A 162 -16.13 -1.29 -2.27
N CYS A 163 -17.44 -1.25 -2.55
CA CYS A 163 -18.45 -0.98 -1.53
C CYS A 163 -18.45 -2.08 -0.45
N GLY A 164 -18.28 -3.35 -0.82
CA GLY A 164 -18.15 -4.45 0.13
C GLY A 164 -16.95 -4.28 1.07
N LEU A 165 -15.79 -3.90 0.53
CA LEU A 165 -14.59 -3.62 1.32
C LEU A 165 -14.76 -2.41 2.23
N VAL A 166 -15.34 -1.31 1.73
CA VAL A 166 -15.62 -0.10 2.52
C VAL A 166 -16.61 -0.42 3.65
N LEU A 167 -17.67 -1.18 3.36
CA LEU A 167 -18.64 -1.61 4.37
C LEU A 167 -18.00 -2.54 5.42
N ILE A 168 -17.11 -3.47 5.01
CA ILE A 168 -16.35 -4.32 5.93
C ILE A 168 -15.48 -3.46 6.86
N ILE A 169 -14.81 -2.44 6.33
CA ILE A 169 -13.94 -1.56 7.11
C ILE A 169 -14.74 -0.71 8.11
N ILE A 170 -15.95 -0.28 7.74
CA ILE A 170 -16.80 0.58 8.59
C ILE A 170 -17.57 -0.22 9.66
N TYR A 171 -18.12 -1.39 9.31
CA TYR A 171 -19.10 -2.09 10.16
C TYR A 171 -18.54 -3.25 10.98
N LEU A 172 -17.40 -3.85 10.62
CA LEU A 172 -16.85 -4.98 11.38
C LEU A 172 -15.88 -4.50 12.46
N SER A 173 -16.22 -4.75 13.72
CA SER A 173 -15.29 -4.63 14.84
C SER A 173 -14.07 -5.52 14.58
N ILE A 174 -12.88 -4.91 14.49
CA ILE A 174 -11.60 -5.54 14.15
C ILE A 174 -11.25 -6.59 15.20
N THR A 175 -11.81 -7.78 15.04
CA THR A 175 -11.57 -8.97 15.84
C THR A 175 -10.51 -9.82 15.14
N TYR A 176 -9.77 -10.59 15.94
CA TYR A 176 -8.67 -11.43 15.46
C TYR A 176 -9.06 -12.34 14.28
N TYR A 177 -10.27 -12.90 14.29
CA TYR A 177 -10.77 -13.77 13.22
C TYR A 177 -10.90 -13.07 11.86
N ILE A 178 -11.17 -11.76 11.83
CA ILE A 178 -11.26 -11.01 10.58
C ILE A 178 -9.89 -10.91 9.90
N ASN A 179 -8.81 -10.74 10.66
CA ASN A 179 -7.46 -10.71 10.10
C ASN A 179 -7.09 -12.04 9.42
N ILE A 180 -7.52 -13.16 10.00
CA ILE A 180 -7.32 -14.50 9.40
C ILE A 180 -8.10 -14.62 8.09
N ILE A 181 -9.37 -14.22 8.09
CA ILE A 181 -10.22 -14.25 6.89
C ILE A 181 -9.64 -13.37 5.78
N LEU A 182 -9.19 -12.17 6.13
CA LEU A 182 -8.52 -11.25 5.19
C LEU A 182 -7.23 -11.85 4.63
N LEU A 183 -6.40 -12.46 5.46
CA LEU A 183 -5.19 -13.13 5.01
C LEU A 183 -5.50 -14.26 4.02
N ALA A 184 -6.53 -15.06 4.30
CA ALA A 184 -6.99 -16.10 3.38
C ALA A 184 -7.48 -15.49 2.04
N ALA A 185 -8.22 -14.39 2.08
CA ALA A 185 -8.66 -13.67 0.89
C ALA A 185 -7.48 -13.11 0.07
N VAL A 186 -6.48 -12.55 0.74
CA VAL A 186 -5.24 -12.05 0.10
C VAL A 186 -4.51 -13.20 -0.61
N ILE A 187 -4.32 -14.34 0.05
CA ILE A 187 -3.69 -15.53 -0.55
C ILE A 187 -4.50 -16.01 -1.77
N MET A 188 -5.82 -16.07 -1.65
CA MET A 188 -6.70 -16.46 -2.76
C MET A 188 -6.53 -15.51 -3.96
N LEU A 189 -6.47 -14.20 -3.73
CA LEU A 189 -6.27 -13.21 -4.78
C LEU A 189 -4.90 -13.31 -5.45
N ILE A 190 -3.84 -13.66 -4.71
CA ILE A 190 -2.51 -13.94 -5.28
C ILE A 190 -2.63 -15.09 -6.30
N VAL A 191 -3.25 -16.19 -5.89
CA VAL A 191 -3.43 -17.38 -6.74
C VAL A 191 -4.27 -17.06 -7.97
N ILE A 192 -5.41 -16.37 -7.80
CA ILE A 192 -6.27 -15.94 -8.92
C ILE A 192 -5.50 -15.05 -9.89
N ASN A 193 -4.76 -14.07 -9.39
CA ASN A 193 -3.94 -13.18 -10.22
C ASN A 193 -2.90 -13.93 -11.03
N TYR A 194 -2.22 -14.90 -10.42
CA TYR A 194 -1.26 -15.75 -11.10
C TYR A 194 -1.91 -16.55 -12.23
N PHE A 195 -3.07 -17.17 -11.99
CA PHE A 195 -3.79 -17.91 -13.03
C PHE A 195 -4.28 -17.00 -14.16
N LEU A 196 -4.81 -15.82 -13.85
CA LEU A 196 -5.30 -14.88 -14.86
C LEU A 196 -4.19 -14.39 -15.78
N ILE A 197 -3.02 -14.05 -15.24
CA ILE A 197 -1.89 -13.60 -16.07
C ILE A 197 -1.26 -14.74 -16.86
N ALA A 198 -1.17 -15.95 -16.29
CA ALA A 198 -0.66 -17.12 -17.01
C ALA A 198 -1.54 -17.48 -18.23
N ASN A 199 -2.86 -17.42 -18.04
CA ASN A 199 -3.86 -17.76 -19.07
C ASN A 199 -4.26 -16.58 -19.97
N TYR A 200 -3.60 -15.43 -19.87
CA TYR A 200 -3.84 -14.30 -20.75
C TYR A 200 -3.26 -14.57 -22.14
N ARG A 201 -4.10 -14.83 -23.14
CA ARG A 201 -3.69 -14.94 -24.56
C ARG A 201 -3.84 -13.56 -25.22
N ILE A 202 -2.79 -13.15 -25.94
CA ILE A 202 -2.79 -11.97 -26.82
C ILE A 202 -3.54 -12.34 -28.09
#